data_AF-A0A373DJ63-F1
#
_entry.id   AF-A0A373DJ63-F1
#
_cell.length_a   1.000
_cell.length_b   1.000
_cell.length_c   1.000
_cell.angle_alpha   90.00
_cell.angle_beta   90.00
_cell.angle_gamma   90.00
#
_symmetry.space_group_name_H-M   'P 1'
#
loop_
_entity.id
_entity.type
_entity.pdbx_description
1 polymer ?
#
loop_
_entity_poly.entity_id
_entity_poly.type
_entity_poly.pdbx_seq_one_letter_code
_entity_poly.pdbx_strand_id
1 'polypeptide(L)'
;MDGKLEVAREAEELLRTLAHSTRDVPNPRDSYSMLGELGAIIDHVAQVCDQLASWHSRAEDGKHYEGEDDNRSGSPRAAATELTTAASSLRLASNHVNRAHSHNAVVRWYPEPQES
;
A
#
# COMPACT_ATOMS: atom_id res chain seq x y z
N MET A 1 -18.97 15.47 -5.46
CA MET A 1 -18.31 14.23 -4.99
C MET A 1 -16.84 14.53 -4.81
N ASP A 2 -16.29 14.25 -3.62
CA ASP A 2 -14.88 14.46 -3.32
C ASP A 2 -14.01 13.53 -4.17
N GLY A 3 -13.32 14.09 -5.17
CA GLY A 3 -12.52 13.31 -6.14
C GLY A 3 -11.46 12.41 -5.50
N LYS A 4 -11.00 12.71 -4.28
CA LYS A 4 -10.04 11.86 -3.55
C LYS A 4 -10.64 10.52 -3.12
N LEU A 5 -11.91 10.49 -2.74
CA LEU A 5 -12.59 9.24 -2.36
C LEU A 5 -12.84 8.37 -3.58
N GLU A 6 -13.15 8.98 -4.73
CA GLU A 6 -13.32 8.24 -5.98
C GLU A 6 -12.00 7.61 -6.44
N VAL A 7 -10.90 8.37 -6.44
CA VAL A 7 -9.57 7.84 -6.75
C VAL A 7 -9.17 6.70 -5.81
N ALA A 8 -9.51 6.80 -4.52
CA ALA A 8 -9.23 5.72 -3.56
C ALA A 8 -10.04 4.44 -3.86
N ARG A 9 -11.28 4.57 -4.35
CA ARG A 9 -12.12 3.44 -4.77
C ARG A 9 -11.60 2.80 -6.05
N GLU A 10 -11.23 3.60 -7.04
CA GLU A 10 -10.63 3.10 -8.28
C GLU A 10 -9.31 2.36 -8.00
N ALA A 11 -8.46 2.89 -7.11
CA ALA A 11 -7.23 2.22 -6.69
C ALA A 11 -7.50 0.88 -5.99
N GLU A 12 -8.51 0.81 -5.11
CA GLU A 12 -8.92 -0.46 -4.47
C GLU A 12 -9.38 -1.48 -5.52
N GLU A 13 -10.19 -1.06 -6.49
CA GLU A 13 -10.70 -1.96 -7.52
C GLU A 13 -9.59 -2.51 -8.43
N LEU A 14 -8.63 -1.65 -8.80
CA LEU A 14 -7.45 -2.06 -9.57
C LEU A 14 -6.59 -3.05 -8.77
N LEU A 15 -6.34 -2.79 -7.48
CA LEU A 15 -5.58 -3.70 -6.62
C LEU A 15 -6.29 -5.04 -6.40
N ARG A 16 -7.62 -5.01 -6.25
CA ARG A 16 -8.45 -6.22 -6.16
C ARG A 16 -8.35 -7.06 -7.44
N THR A 17 -8.38 -6.40 -8.59
CA THR A 17 -8.19 -7.04 -9.90
C THR A 17 -6.79 -7.63 -10.02
N LEU A 18 -5.75 -6.88 -9.63
CA LEU A 18 -4.37 -7.35 -9.62
C LEU A 18 -4.20 -8.59 -8.72
N ALA A 19 -4.72 -8.54 -7.49
CA ALA A 19 -4.69 -9.66 -6.55
C ALA A 19 -5.36 -10.92 -7.12
N HIS A 20 -6.46 -10.76 -7.85
CA HIS A 20 -7.11 -11.87 -8.53
C HIS A 20 -6.25 -12.44 -9.66
N SER A 21 -5.66 -11.58 -10.51
CA SER A 21 -4.80 -12.00 -11.62
C SER A 21 -3.51 -12.69 -11.18
N THR A 22 -2.94 -12.31 -10.02
CA THR A 22 -1.71 -12.93 -9.50
C THR A 22 -1.86 -14.40 -9.10
N ARG A 23 -3.09 -14.95 -9.09
CA ARG A 23 -3.33 -16.39 -8.88
C ARG A 23 -2.73 -17.26 -9.99
N ASP A 24 -2.71 -16.74 -11.22
CA ASP A 24 -2.13 -17.39 -12.39
C ASP A 24 -1.16 -16.40 -13.05
N VAL A 25 0.09 -16.33 -12.56
CA VAL A 25 1.13 -15.48 -13.18
C VAL A 25 1.46 -16.08 -14.56
N PRO A 26 0.99 -15.50 -15.68
CA PRO A 26 0.91 -16.22 -16.95
C PRO A 26 2.29 -16.41 -17.60
N ASN A 27 3.20 -15.48 -17.32
CA ASN A 27 4.55 -15.52 -17.83
C ASN A 27 5.56 -15.24 -16.72
N PRO A 28 6.51 -16.16 -16.47
CA PRO A 28 7.61 -15.92 -15.54
C PRO A 28 8.42 -14.65 -15.84
N ARG A 29 8.48 -14.19 -17.10
CA ARG A 29 9.14 -12.93 -17.49
C ARG A 29 8.43 -11.69 -16.94
N ASP A 30 7.11 -11.75 -16.75
CA ASP A 30 6.33 -10.62 -16.23
C ASP A 30 6.53 -10.44 -14.73
N SER A 31 7.01 -11.48 -14.04
CA SER A 31 7.25 -11.45 -12.59
C SER A 31 8.25 -10.37 -12.15
N TYR A 32 9.22 -10.01 -12.99
CA TYR A 32 10.14 -8.90 -12.71
C TYR A 32 9.40 -7.56 -12.68
N SER A 33 8.72 -7.20 -13.77
CA SER A 33 7.96 -5.95 -13.86
C SER A 33 6.88 -5.87 -12.78
N MET A 34 6.17 -6.97 -12.51
CA MET A 34 5.16 -7.03 -11.45
C MET A 34 5.71 -6.76 -10.06
N LEU A 35 6.94 -7.23 -9.75
CA LEU A 35 7.59 -6.93 -8.47
C LEU A 35 7.99 -5.46 -8.36
N GLY A 36 8.43 -4.84 -9.47
CA GLY A 36 8.71 -3.41 -9.52
C GLY A 36 7.46 -2.56 -9.27
N GLU A 37 6.36 -2.86 -9.97
CA GLU A 37 5.08 -2.17 -9.80
C GLU A 37 4.50 -2.37 -8.39
N LEU A 38 4.59 -3.59 -7.84
CA LEU A 38 4.18 -3.85 -6.45
C LEU A 38 4.97 -3.02 -5.44
N GLY A 39 6.29 -2.86 -5.65
CA GLY A 39 7.13 -2.00 -4.82
C GLY A 39 6.66 -0.54 -4.86
N ALA A 40 6.42 0.00 -6.05
CA ALA A 40 5.91 1.36 -6.22
C ALA A 40 4.52 1.57 -5.59
N ILE A 41 3.61 0.61 -5.74
CA ILE A 41 2.30 0.61 -5.09
C ILE A 41 2.45 0.73 -3.57
N ILE A 42 3.30 -0.10 -2.95
CA ILE A 42 3.51 -0.08 -1.49
C ILE A 42 4.08 1.26 -1.02
N ASP A 43 5.02 1.83 -1.77
CA ASP A 43 5.59 3.15 -1.47
C ASP A 43 4.54 4.26 -1.53
N HIS A 44 3.64 4.23 -2.52
CA HIS A 44 2.53 5.17 -2.63
C HIS A 44 1.52 5.02 -1.49
N VAL A 45 1.18 3.79 -1.08
CA VAL A 45 0.31 3.57 0.09
C VAL A 45 0.97 4.11 1.36
N ALA A 46 2.28 3.91 1.54
CA ALA A 46 3.02 4.48 2.67
C ALA A 46 2.94 6.02 2.68
N GLN A 47 3.07 6.65 1.51
CA GLN A 47 2.93 8.10 1.38
C GLN A 47 1.52 8.59 1.74
N VAL A 48 0.46 7.88 1.32
CA VAL A 48 -0.92 8.21 1.69
C VAL A 48 -1.10 8.11 3.21
N CYS A 49 -0.58 7.06 3.86
CA CYS A 49 -0.60 6.93 5.30
C CYS A 49 0.08 8.12 6.01
N ASP A 50 1.26 8.56 5.55
CA ASP A 50 1.95 9.71 6.13
C ASP A 50 1.15 11.02 5.95
N GLN A 51 0.53 11.20 4.78
CA GLN A 51 -0.30 12.39 4.52
C GLN A 51 -1.54 12.43 5.42
N LEU A 52 -2.21 11.29 5.61
CA LEU A 52 -3.35 11.18 6.51
C LEU A 52 -2.93 11.32 7.98
N ALA A 53 -1.79 10.77 8.38
CA ALA A 53 -1.23 10.95 9.72
C ALA A 53 -0.94 12.42 10.03
N SER A 54 -0.34 13.13 9.07
CA SER A 54 -0.09 14.57 9.17
C SER A 54 -1.37 15.40 9.20
N TRP A 55 -2.41 14.98 8.49
CA TRP A 55 -3.72 15.64 8.57
C TRP A 55 -4.35 15.45 9.95
N HIS A 56 -4.40 14.21 10.45
CA HIS A 56 -4.95 13.90 11.77
C HIS A 56 -4.19 14.58 12.92
N SER A 57 -2.86 14.67 12.85
CA SER A 57 -2.05 15.33 13.89
C SER A 57 -2.23 16.84 13.96
N ARG A 58 -2.81 17.45 12.92
CA ARG A 58 -3.18 18.88 12.87
C ARG A 58 -4.65 19.14 13.22
N ALA A 59 -5.44 18.10 13.50
CA ALA A 59 -6.80 18.27 13.98
C ALA A 59 -6.78 18.92 15.38
N GLU A 60 -7.69 19.86 15.62
CA GLU A 60 -7.75 20.67 16.85
C GLU A 60 -9.13 20.47 17.46
N ASP A 61 -9.19 20.13 18.75
CA ASP A 61 -10.44 19.93 19.48
C ASP A 61 -11.26 21.23 19.54
N GLY A 62 -12.58 21.12 19.43
CA GLY A 62 -13.50 22.25 19.38
C GLY A 62 -13.44 23.08 18.09
N LYS A 63 -12.57 22.73 17.13
CA LYS A 63 -12.45 23.41 15.82
C LYS A 63 -12.62 22.46 14.64
N HIS A 64 -11.94 21.31 14.69
CA HIS A 64 -11.98 20.30 13.64
C HIS A 64 -12.82 19.07 14.05
N TYR A 65 -13.06 18.85 15.35
CA TYR A 65 -13.89 17.78 15.88
C TYR A 65 -14.54 18.20 17.22
N GLU A 66 -15.62 17.53 17.61
CA GLU A 66 -16.48 17.91 18.77
C GLU A 66 -16.13 17.16 20.07
N GLY A 67 -14.88 16.72 20.20
CA GLY A 67 -14.42 15.86 21.30
C GLY A 67 -14.37 14.38 20.94
N GLU A 68 -13.93 13.58 21.91
CA GLU A 68 -13.70 12.13 21.79
C GLU A 68 -14.76 11.36 22.59
N ASP A 69 -15.15 10.17 22.15
CA ASP A 69 -16.00 9.30 22.96
C ASP A 69 -15.31 8.97 24.28
N ASP A 70 -16.05 8.97 25.39
CA ASP A 70 -15.58 8.68 26.76
C ASP A 70 -14.86 7.32 26.92
N ASN A 71 -14.86 6.49 25.87
CA ASN A 71 -14.16 5.22 25.79
C ASN A 71 -12.63 5.34 25.54
N ARG A 72 -12.03 6.54 25.71
CA ARG A 72 -10.57 6.89 25.81
C ARG A 72 -9.59 6.29 24.77
N SER A 73 -10.06 5.49 23.82
CA SER A 73 -9.23 4.71 22.90
C SER A 73 -9.12 5.39 21.53
N GLY A 74 -10.18 6.10 21.11
CA GLY A 74 -10.21 6.83 19.85
C GLY A 74 -9.85 8.30 20.02
N SER A 75 -8.88 8.78 19.24
CA SER A 75 -8.61 10.22 19.04
C SER A 75 -7.96 10.44 17.68
N PRO A 76 -7.99 11.67 17.12
CA PRO A 76 -7.22 11.99 15.93
C PRO A 76 -5.73 11.69 16.10
N ARG A 77 -5.19 11.87 17.32
CA ARG A 77 -3.78 11.56 17.61
C ARG A 77 -3.50 10.06 17.64
N ALA A 78 -4.44 9.25 18.13
CA ALA A 78 -4.34 7.79 18.05
C ALA A 78 -4.35 7.33 16.58
N ALA A 79 -5.26 7.86 15.75
CA ALA A 79 -5.30 7.56 14.31
C ALA A 79 -3.99 7.96 13.60
N ALA A 80 -3.44 9.14 13.91
CA ALA A 80 -2.16 9.57 13.37
C ALA A 80 -1.01 8.61 13.74
N THR A 81 -0.99 8.13 14.99
CA THR A 81 0.04 7.20 15.48
C THR A 81 -0.02 5.85 14.75
N GLU A 82 -1.21 5.30 14.57
CA GLU A 82 -1.41 4.06 13.82
C GLU A 82 -1.02 4.22 12.34
N LEU A 83 -1.38 5.34 11.71
CA LEU A 83 -1.00 5.62 10.33
C LEU A 83 0.51 5.79 10.14
N THR A 84 1.21 6.42 11.08
CA THR A 84 2.69 6.47 11.06
C THR A 84 3.31 5.08 11.22
N THR A 85 2.72 4.23 12.05
CA THR A 85 3.14 2.83 12.21
C THR A 85 2.91 2.02 10.93
N ALA A 86 1.77 2.21 10.28
CA ALA A 86 1.44 1.58 9.00
C ALA A 86 2.43 2.02 7.90
N ALA A 87 2.70 3.33 7.77
CA ALA A 87 3.66 3.83 6.79
C ALA A 87 5.06 3.23 7.00
N SER A 88 5.52 3.13 8.24
CA SER A 88 6.82 2.51 8.57
C SER A 88 6.85 1.02 8.20
N SER A 89 5.76 0.30 8.46
CA SER A 89 5.63 -1.12 8.12
C SER A 89 5.59 -1.36 6.61
N LEU A 90 4.90 -0.48 5.86
CA LEU A 90 4.86 -0.53 4.40
C LEU A 90 6.24 -0.27 3.79
N ARG A 91 7.02 0.68 4.32
CA ARG A 91 8.41 0.89 3.86
C ARG A 91 9.30 -0.33 4.10
N LEU A 92 9.12 -1.03 5.22
CA LEU A 92 9.79 -2.31 5.46
C LEU A 92 9.37 -3.36 4.42
N ALA A 93 8.07 -3.47 4.12
CA ALA A 93 7.58 -4.37 3.08
C ALA A 93 8.14 -4.02 1.69
N SER A 94 8.17 -2.74 1.32
CA SER A 94 8.77 -2.24 0.07
C SER A 94 10.23 -2.67 -0.06
N ASN A 95 11.03 -2.57 1.00
CA ASN A 95 12.41 -3.07 1.01
C ASN A 95 12.50 -4.58 0.72
N HIS A 96 11.59 -5.38 1.28
CA HIS A 96 11.56 -6.82 0.98
C HIS A 96 11.16 -7.10 -0.47
N VAL A 97 10.18 -6.37 -1.01
CA VAL A 97 9.77 -6.49 -2.42
C VAL A 97 10.90 -6.09 -3.36
N ASN A 98 11.62 -5.00 -3.07
CA ASN A 98 12.79 -4.56 -3.84
C ASN A 98 13.94 -5.59 -3.82
N ARG A 99 14.13 -6.28 -2.69
CA ARG A 99 15.08 -7.41 -2.61
C ARG A 99 14.61 -8.60 -3.44
N ALA A 100 13.33 -8.95 -3.39
CA ALA A 100 12.76 -10.01 -4.21
C ALA A 100 12.90 -9.69 -5.72
N HIS A 101 12.62 -8.45 -6.11
CA HIS A 101 12.84 -7.93 -7.46
C HIS A 101 14.31 -8.09 -7.90
N SER A 102 15.26 -7.73 -7.03
CA SER A 102 16.70 -7.88 -7.27
C SER A 102 17.12 -9.34 -7.41
N HIS A 103 16.55 -10.25 -6.62
CA HIS A 103 16.78 -11.69 -6.74
C HIS A 103 16.17 -12.26 -8.02
N ASN A 104 15.03 -11.74 -8.48
CA ASN A 104 14.39 -12.16 -9.72
C ASN A 104 15.18 -11.70 -10.96
N ALA A 105 15.83 -10.54 -10.91
CA ALA A 105 16.59 -9.95 -12.01
C ALA A 105 17.65 -10.88 -12.63
N VAL A 106 18.18 -11.83 -11.85
CA VAL A 106 19.21 -12.78 -12.30
C VAL A 106 18.65 -14.13 -12.75
N VAL A 107 17.35 -14.36 -12.60
CA VAL A 107 16.70 -15.60 -12.99
C VAL A 107 16.40 -15.58 -14.49
N ARG A 108 16.90 -16.59 -15.21
CA ARG A 108 16.59 -16.78 -16.63
C ARG A 108 15.38 -17.68 -16.77
N TRP A 109 14.21 -17.08 -16.81
CA TRP A 109 12.98 -17.82 -17.01
C TRP A 109 12.80 -18.27 -18.47
N TYR A 110 12.24 -19.47 -18.66
CA TYR A 110 11.73 -19.88 -19.96
C TYR A 110 10.47 -19.06 -20.32
N PRO A 111 10.23 -18.75 -21.61
CA PRO A 111 9.04 -18.02 -22.03
C PRO A 111 7.73 -18.74 -21.71
N GLU A 112 7.75 -20.08 -21.71
CA GLU A 112 6.68 -20.98 -21.30
C GLU A 112 7.27 -22.09 -20.41
N PRO A 113 6.50 -22.64 -19.45
CA PRO A 113 6.92 -23.80 -18.66
C PRO A 113 7.28 -24.97 -19.59
N GLN A 114 8.39 -25.65 -19.30
CA GLN A 114 8.77 -26.84 -20.06
C GLN A 114 7.90 -28.03 -19.62
N GLU A 115 7.29 -28.73 -20.58
CA GLU A 115 6.66 -30.03 -20.31
C GLU A 115 7.76 -31.09 -20.11
N SER A 116 7.58 -31.96 -19.11
CA SER A 116 8.56 -33.00 -18.74
C SER A 116 8.45 -34.27 -19.59
#